data_AF-A0A258EB61-F1
#
_entry.id   AF-A0A258EB61-F1
#
_cell.length_a   1.000
_cell.length_b   1.000
_cell.length_c   1.000
_cell.angle_alpha   90.00
_cell.angle_beta   90.00
_cell.angle_gamma   90.00
#
_symmetry.space_group_name_H-M   'P 1'
#
loop_
_entity.id
_entity.type
_entity.pdbx_description
1 polymer ?
#
loop_
_entity_poly.entity_id
_entity_poly.type
_entity_poly.pdbx_seq_one_letter_code
_entity_poly.pdbx_strand_id
1 'polypeptide(L)'
;RYLGVMLYDADRIGAAAAASDEKDLYQAQLDVFLDPNDPNVIAQARADGVPEAWLEAARHSPVYKMAVDWKVAFPLHPEYRTLPMVWYVPPLSPIQHAAAVGALETDGDMPDVSSLRIPVRYLANMLTAGDEAPVRLGLERMLAMRAYMRARSIDGRIDHGLAERVGMSSTQIEDMYRYMAIANYEDRFVIPTTHREWAEDTYEMRGDCGFTFGNGCSGGRTEVGLFGSNARSPAKPTMEV
;
A
#
# COMPACT_ATOMS: atom_id res chain seq x y z
N ARG A 1 2.84 10.44 -3.06
CA ARG A 1 2.49 9.65 -1.85
C ARG A 1 1.02 9.28 -1.96
N TYR A 2 0.71 8.02 -1.68
CA TYR A 2 -0.63 7.44 -1.71
C TYR A 2 -0.94 6.89 -0.33
N LEU A 3 -2.18 7.02 0.12
CA LEU A 3 -2.68 6.44 1.37
C LEU A 3 -3.98 5.71 1.06
N GLY A 4 -4.07 4.48 1.55
CA GLY A 4 -5.19 3.59 1.31
C GLY A 4 -5.20 2.47 2.33
N VAL A 5 -6.37 1.89 2.57
CA VAL A 5 -6.55 0.78 3.50
C VAL A 5 -5.96 -0.49 2.89
N MET A 6 -5.40 -1.35 3.74
CA MET A 6 -4.93 -2.69 3.38
C MET A 6 -5.51 -3.66 4.40
N LEU A 7 -6.31 -4.64 3.95
CA LEU A 7 -6.79 -5.72 4.81
C LEU A 7 -5.68 -6.78 4.90
N TYR A 8 -5.46 -7.31 6.10
CA TYR A 8 -4.43 -8.32 6.33
C TYR A 8 -4.87 -9.32 7.40
N ASP A 9 -4.38 -10.55 7.27
CA ASP A 9 -4.60 -11.61 8.25
C ASP A 9 -3.55 -11.53 9.38
N ALA A 10 -3.99 -11.14 10.57
CA ALA A 10 -3.13 -10.97 11.73
C ALA A 10 -2.52 -12.29 12.23
N ASP A 11 -3.23 -13.42 12.08
CA ASP A 11 -2.77 -14.72 12.56
C ASP A 11 -1.62 -15.27 11.70
N ARG A 12 -1.53 -14.82 10.45
CA ARG A 12 -0.46 -15.23 9.50
C ARG A 12 0.82 -14.41 9.61
N ILE A 13 0.83 -13.30 10.38
CA ILE A 13 2.00 -12.41 10.56
C ILE A 13 3.22 -13.19 11.07
N GLY A 14 3.04 -13.98 12.13
CA GLY A 14 4.14 -14.72 12.75
C GLY A 14 4.80 -15.72 11.78
N ALA A 15 3.98 -16.43 11.00
CA ALA A 15 4.46 -17.35 9.99
C ALA A 15 5.17 -16.64 8.83
N ALA A 16 4.61 -15.53 8.34
CA ALA A 16 5.20 -14.76 7.24
C ALA A 16 6.55 -14.14 7.61
N ALA A 17 6.66 -13.54 8.81
CA ALA A 17 7.93 -12.98 9.29
C ALA A 17 9.00 -14.05 9.57
N ALA A 18 8.59 -15.30 9.79
CA ALA A 18 9.47 -16.44 10.05
C ALA A 18 9.91 -17.20 8.79
N ALA A 19 9.63 -16.71 7.58
CA ALA A 19 10.08 -17.33 6.33
C ALA A 19 11.59 -17.62 6.34
N SER A 20 12.00 -18.81 5.88
CA SER A 20 13.40 -19.27 5.99
C SER A 20 14.34 -18.46 5.10
N ASP A 21 13.95 -18.17 3.86
CA ASP A 21 14.71 -17.32 2.94
C ASP A 21 14.22 -15.88 3.08
N GLU A 22 15.17 -14.94 3.14
CA GLU A 22 14.87 -13.52 3.21
C GLU A 22 14.24 -12.99 1.91
N LYS A 23 14.52 -13.63 0.77
CA LYS A 23 13.93 -13.26 -0.53
C LYS A 23 12.45 -13.60 -0.62
N ASP A 24 12.00 -14.58 0.15
CA ASP A 24 10.59 -14.98 0.19
C ASP A 24 9.74 -14.01 1.03
N LEU A 25 10.36 -13.16 1.87
CA LEU A 25 9.64 -12.26 2.78
C LEU A 25 8.73 -11.25 2.06
N TYR A 26 9.13 -10.80 0.87
CA TYR A 26 8.28 -9.94 0.04
C TYR A 26 6.97 -10.63 -0.34
N GLN A 27 7.07 -11.87 -0.85
CA GLN A 27 5.89 -12.63 -1.26
C GLN A 27 5.09 -13.09 -0.04
N ALA A 28 5.75 -13.52 1.03
CA ALA A 28 5.10 -13.89 2.28
C ALA A 28 4.27 -12.73 2.87
N GLN A 29 4.77 -11.49 2.79
CA GLN A 29 4.00 -10.31 3.19
C GLN A 29 2.81 -10.05 2.27
N LEU A 30 2.97 -10.21 0.95
CA LEU A 30 1.85 -10.11 0.01
C LEU A 30 0.75 -11.13 0.29
N ASP A 31 1.13 -12.35 0.65
CA ASP A 31 0.19 -13.45 0.93
C ASP A 31 -0.60 -13.23 2.23
N VAL A 32 -0.14 -12.33 3.10
CA VAL A 32 -0.86 -11.88 4.30
C VAL A 32 -1.91 -10.83 3.96
N PHE A 33 -1.77 -10.10 2.85
CA PHE A 33 -2.78 -9.15 2.39
C PHE A 33 -3.99 -9.87 1.79
N LEU A 34 -5.18 -9.35 2.08
CA LEU A 34 -6.46 -9.94 1.71
C LEU A 34 -7.12 -9.14 0.60
N ASP A 35 -7.81 -9.84 -0.32
CA ASP A 35 -8.56 -9.20 -1.40
C ASP A 35 -9.81 -8.49 -0.86
N PRO A 36 -9.89 -7.14 -0.94
CA PRO A 36 -11.03 -6.40 -0.42
C PRO A 36 -12.31 -6.61 -1.25
N ASN A 37 -12.25 -7.26 -2.41
CA ASN A 37 -13.41 -7.58 -3.24
C ASN A 37 -13.90 -9.03 -3.08
N ASP A 38 -13.17 -9.89 -2.37
CA ASP A 38 -13.60 -11.27 -2.12
C ASP A 38 -14.78 -11.29 -1.12
N PRO A 39 -15.95 -11.85 -1.49
CA PRO A 39 -17.09 -11.96 -0.59
C PRO A 39 -16.78 -12.65 0.74
N ASN A 40 -15.86 -13.63 0.76
CA ASN A 40 -15.48 -14.34 1.98
C ASN A 40 -14.66 -13.45 2.91
N VAL A 41 -13.70 -12.69 2.35
CA VAL A 41 -12.90 -11.70 3.10
C VAL A 41 -13.81 -10.62 3.66
N ILE A 42 -14.77 -10.13 2.87
CA ILE A 42 -15.73 -9.12 3.31
C ILE A 42 -16.60 -9.65 4.47
N ALA A 43 -17.11 -10.88 4.34
CA ALA A 43 -17.92 -11.50 5.40
C ALA A 43 -17.12 -11.70 6.69
N GLN A 44 -15.88 -12.18 6.57
CA GLN A 44 -14.99 -12.36 7.71
C GLN A 44 -14.61 -11.03 8.36
N ALA A 45 -14.25 -10.01 7.58
CA ALA A 45 -13.90 -8.70 8.10
C ALA A 45 -15.09 -8.04 8.84
N ARG A 46 -16.33 -8.25 8.39
CA ARG A 46 -17.53 -7.83 9.14
C ARG A 46 -17.69 -8.59 10.45
N ALA A 47 -17.42 -9.90 10.46
CA ALA A 47 -17.44 -10.71 11.68
C ALA A 47 -16.38 -10.25 12.69
N ASP A 48 -15.22 -9.81 12.19
CA ASP A 48 -14.11 -9.27 12.98
C ASP A 48 -14.31 -7.79 13.40
N GLY A 49 -15.46 -7.20 13.07
CA GLY A 49 -15.84 -5.85 13.49
C GLY A 49 -15.27 -4.70 12.65
N VAL A 50 -14.78 -4.97 11.44
CA VAL A 50 -14.30 -3.91 10.52
C VAL A 50 -15.50 -3.08 10.01
N PRO A 51 -15.50 -1.74 10.21
CA PRO A 51 -16.59 -0.88 9.76
C PRO A 51 -16.77 -0.89 8.23
N GLU A 52 -18.01 -0.75 7.76
CA GLU A 52 -18.31 -0.77 6.31
C GLU A 52 -17.56 0.33 5.53
N ALA A 53 -17.37 1.51 6.14
CA ALA A 53 -16.59 2.60 5.53
C ALA A 53 -15.12 2.21 5.28
N TRP A 54 -14.54 1.34 6.13
CA TRP A 54 -13.19 0.83 5.95
C TRP A 54 -13.12 -0.24 4.87
N LEU A 55 -14.15 -1.09 4.76
CA LEU A 55 -14.26 -2.07 3.67
C LEU A 55 -14.39 -1.37 2.31
N GLU A 56 -15.25 -0.35 2.22
CA GLU A 56 -15.39 0.46 1.00
C GLU A 56 -14.09 1.21 0.66
N ALA A 57 -13.38 1.75 1.65
CA ALA A 57 -12.07 2.37 1.44
C ALA A 57 -11.01 1.37 0.99
N ALA A 58 -11.04 0.12 1.48
CA ALA A 58 -10.14 -0.95 1.07
C ALA A 58 -10.35 -1.33 -0.40
N ARG A 59 -11.61 -1.44 -0.84
CA ARG A 59 -11.97 -1.74 -2.24
C ARG A 59 -11.44 -0.70 -3.23
N HIS A 60 -11.33 0.55 -2.80
CA HIS A 60 -10.83 1.66 -3.62
C HIS A 60 -9.37 2.02 -3.31
N SER A 61 -8.65 1.18 -2.56
CA SER A 61 -7.31 1.50 -2.07
C SER A 61 -6.28 1.62 -3.20
N PRO A 62 -5.64 2.79 -3.38
CA PRO A 62 -4.53 2.93 -4.33
C PRO A 62 -3.30 2.12 -3.91
N VAL A 63 -3.14 1.85 -2.61
CA VAL A 63 -2.01 1.09 -2.08
C VAL A 63 -2.16 -0.39 -2.43
N TYR A 64 -3.37 -0.95 -2.31
CA TYR A 64 -3.67 -2.32 -2.74
C TYR A 64 -3.39 -2.49 -4.23
N LYS A 65 -3.86 -1.56 -5.08
CA LYS A 65 -3.58 -1.57 -6.52
C LYS A 65 -2.08 -1.58 -6.84
N MET A 66 -1.29 -0.72 -6.20
CA MET A 66 0.16 -0.63 -6.47
C MET A 66 0.95 -1.83 -5.95
N ALA A 67 0.62 -2.33 -4.76
CA ALA A 67 1.35 -3.40 -4.10
C ALA A 67 0.93 -4.80 -4.58
N VAL A 68 -0.38 -5.04 -4.73
CA VAL A 68 -0.95 -6.36 -5.02
C VAL A 68 -1.29 -6.50 -6.50
N ASP A 69 -2.14 -5.63 -7.06
CA ASP A 69 -2.62 -5.79 -8.45
C ASP A 69 -1.50 -5.57 -9.48
N TRP A 70 -0.78 -4.47 -9.36
CA TRP A 70 0.22 -4.03 -10.35
C TRP A 70 1.65 -4.46 -10.01
N LYS A 71 1.91 -4.89 -8.77
CA LYS A 71 3.25 -5.26 -8.26
C LYS A 71 4.34 -4.23 -8.64
N VAL A 72 4.03 -2.95 -8.51
CA VAL A 72 4.97 -1.84 -8.77
C VAL A 72 5.50 -1.19 -7.50
N ALA A 73 4.86 -1.45 -6.35
CA ALA A 73 5.33 -1.02 -5.05
C ALA A 73 5.95 -2.21 -4.30
N PHE A 74 6.99 -1.95 -3.52
CA PHE A 74 7.75 -2.94 -2.76
C PHE A 74 8.01 -2.46 -1.32
N PRO A 75 8.11 -3.37 -0.34
CA PRO A 75 8.47 -3.03 1.03
C PRO A 75 9.91 -2.49 1.09
N LEU A 76 10.22 -1.69 2.11
CA LEU A 76 11.59 -1.25 2.38
C LEU A 76 12.28 -2.22 3.35
N HIS A 77 13.40 -2.80 2.94
CA HIS A 77 14.18 -3.77 3.70
C HIS A 77 13.32 -4.89 4.31
N PRO A 78 12.64 -5.72 3.48
CA PRO A 78 11.82 -6.83 3.98
C PRO A 78 12.62 -7.81 4.87
N GLU A 79 13.93 -7.94 4.66
CA GLU A 79 14.86 -8.77 5.44
C GLU A 79 14.89 -8.43 6.95
N TYR A 80 14.41 -7.25 7.36
CA TYR A 80 14.27 -6.89 8.78
C TYR A 80 13.10 -7.59 9.48
N ARG A 81 12.26 -8.33 8.74
CA ARG A 81 11.18 -9.17 9.29
C ARG A 81 10.16 -8.40 10.14
N THR A 82 10.03 -7.10 9.90
CA THR A 82 9.05 -6.23 10.56
C THR A 82 7.73 -6.11 9.81
N LEU A 83 7.64 -6.72 8.62
CA LEU A 83 6.49 -6.62 7.70
C LEU A 83 6.06 -5.15 7.50
N PRO A 84 6.93 -4.31 6.90
CA PRO A 84 6.73 -2.87 6.85
C PRO A 84 5.49 -2.51 6.01
N MET A 85 4.67 -1.59 6.51
CA MET A 85 3.44 -1.14 5.82
C MET A 85 3.62 0.13 4.97
N VAL A 86 4.85 0.65 4.87
CA VAL A 86 5.21 1.75 3.97
C VAL A 86 6.02 1.21 2.81
N TRP A 87 5.46 1.30 1.61
CA TRP A 87 6.00 0.70 0.39
C TRP A 87 6.44 1.77 -0.61
N TYR A 88 7.37 1.41 -1.49
CA TYR A 88 8.04 2.31 -2.41
C TYR A 88 7.94 1.79 -3.84
N VAL A 89 7.67 2.71 -4.77
CA VAL A 89 7.79 2.46 -6.22
C VAL A 89 9.22 2.82 -6.64
N PRO A 90 9.97 1.91 -7.29
CA PRO A 90 11.35 2.17 -7.67
C PRO A 90 11.41 3.26 -8.76
N PRO A 91 12.43 4.13 -8.74
CA PRO A 91 12.53 5.19 -9.73
C PRO A 91 13.01 4.65 -11.08
N LEU A 92 12.38 5.12 -12.17
CA LEU A 92 12.99 5.02 -13.50
C LEU A 92 14.18 5.99 -13.57
N SER A 93 15.27 5.56 -14.21
CA SER A 93 16.47 6.39 -14.39
C SER A 93 16.77 6.63 -15.86
N PRO A 94 17.54 7.67 -16.22
CA PRO A 94 17.97 7.87 -17.59
C PRO A 94 18.77 6.66 -18.11
N ILE A 95 18.77 6.48 -19.43
CA ILE A 95 19.52 5.40 -20.08
C ILE A 95 20.99 5.80 -20.13
N GLN A 96 21.89 4.93 -19.65
CA GLN A 96 23.31 5.27 -19.43
C GLN A 96 24.12 5.33 -20.74
N HIS A 97 23.72 4.60 -21.80
CA HIS A 97 24.56 4.39 -22.98
C HIS A 97 23.92 4.44 -24.39
N ALA A 98 22.58 4.52 -24.56
CA ALA A 98 21.98 4.52 -25.90
C ALA A 98 22.09 5.87 -26.65
N ALA A 99 22.32 6.98 -25.95
CA ALA A 99 22.47 8.29 -26.60
C ALA A 99 23.86 8.52 -27.23
N ALA A 100 24.90 7.79 -26.80
CA ALA A 100 26.28 8.00 -27.23
C ALA A 100 26.67 7.18 -28.48
N VAL A 101 25.93 6.12 -28.82
CA VAL A 101 26.33 5.14 -29.85
C VAL A 101 25.35 5.11 -31.04
N GLY A 102 24.24 5.86 -31.00
CA GLY A 102 23.23 5.83 -32.08
C GLY A 102 22.50 4.48 -32.22
N ALA A 103 22.85 3.48 -31.41
CA ALA A 103 22.18 2.21 -31.27
C ALA A 103 21.19 2.31 -30.09
N LEU A 104 20.04 2.92 -30.35
CA LEU A 104 18.84 2.46 -29.66
C LEU A 104 18.56 1.06 -30.23
N GLU A 105 19.13 0.02 -29.62
CA GLU A 105 18.50 -1.30 -29.69
C GLU A 105 17.22 -1.22 -28.86
N THR A 106 16.27 -0.49 -29.42
CA THR A 106 14.88 -0.47 -29.03
C THR A 106 14.27 -1.77 -29.50
N ASP A 107 13.84 -2.62 -28.58
CA ASP A 107 12.96 -3.74 -28.88
C ASP A 107 11.54 -3.18 -29.15
N GLY A 108 11.44 -2.35 -30.21
CA GLY A 108 10.34 -1.40 -30.42
C GLY A 108 10.40 -0.17 -29.51
N ASP A 109 9.32 0.63 -29.48
CA ASP A 109 9.18 1.92 -28.77
C ASP A 109 9.47 1.92 -27.23
N MET A 110 9.88 0.80 -26.63
CA MET A 110 10.13 0.67 -25.19
C MET A 110 11.63 0.47 -24.89
N PRO A 111 12.25 1.29 -23.99
CA PRO A 111 13.60 1.05 -23.51
C PRO A 111 13.70 -0.25 -22.70
N ASP A 112 14.82 -0.96 -22.80
CA ASP A 112 15.10 -2.10 -21.92
C ASP A 112 15.44 -1.63 -20.50
N VAL A 113 14.91 -2.30 -19.48
CA VAL A 113 15.24 -2.07 -18.07
C VAL A 113 16.73 -2.28 -17.78
N SER A 114 17.41 -3.17 -18.52
CA SER A 114 18.86 -3.36 -18.39
C SER A 114 19.68 -2.12 -18.75
N SER A 115 19.10 -1.20 -19.55
CA SER A 115 19.77 -0.01 -20.05
C SER A 115 19.72 1.19 -19.08
N LEU A 116 18.95 1.07 -17.99
CA LEU A 116 18.78 2.09 -16.97
C LEU A 116 20.10 2.35 -16.21
N ARG A 117 20.40 3.62 -15.94
CA ARG A 117 21.61 4.05 -15.20
C ARG A 117 21.70 3.48 -13.79
N ILE A 118 20.58 3.37 -13.08
CA ILE A 118 20.57 2.81 -11.73
C ILE A 118 20.59 1.29 -11.84
N PRO A 119 21.60 0.59 -11.29
CA PRO A 119 21.64 -0.87 -11.33
C PRO A 119 20.44 -1.48 -10.62
N VAL A 120 19.75 -2.42 -11.27
CA VAL A 120 18.59 -3.13 -10.68
C VAL A 120 18.99 -3.83 -9.37
N ARG A 121 20.21 -4.37 -9.31
CA ARG A 121 20.79 -4.97 -8.09
C ARG A 121 20.75 -4.02 -6.88
N TYR A 122 21.04 -2.74 -7.08
CA TYR A 122 21.01 -1.74 -6.01
C TYR A 122 19.61 -1.56 -5.44
N LEU A 123 18.60 -1.50 -6.33
CA LEU A 123 17.20 -1.39 -5.93
C LEU A 123 16.71 -2.67 -5.25
N ALA A 124 17.08 -3.84 -5.78
CA ALA A 124 16.72 -5.14 -5.21
C ALA A 124 17.25 -5.31 -3.78
N ASN A 125 18.48 -4.88 -3.51
CA ASN A 125 19.05 -4.93 -2.17
C ASN A 125 18.26 -4.10 -1.13
N MET A 126 17.52 -3.06 -1.56
CA MET A 126 16.71 -2.24 -0.64
C MET A 126 15.25 -2.69 -0.57
N LEU A 127 14.70 -3.29 -1.63
CA LEU A 127 13.27 -3.46 -1.80
C LEU A 127 12.79 -4.92 -1.74
N THR A 128 13.68 -5.87 -2.00
CA THR A 128 13.34 -7.29 -2.23
C THR A 128 14.43 -8.24 -1.71
N ALA A 129 15.18 -7.82 -0.67
CA ALA A 129 16.29 -8.60 -0.09
C ALA A 129 17.30 -9.13 -1.14
N GLY A 130 17.52 -8.36 -2.22
CA GLY A 130 18.46 -8.70 -3.29
C GLY A 130 17.90 -9.59 -4.41
N ASP A 131 16.59 -9.87 -4.43
CA ASP A 131 15.92 -10.49 -5.58
C ASP A 131 15.57 -9.46 -6.67
N GLU A 132 16.20 -9.57 -7.84
CA GLU A 132 16.00 -8.62 -8.94
C GLU A 132 14.72 -8.82 -9.72
N ALA A 133 14.14 -10.03 -9.72
CA ALA A 133 13.04 -10.37 -10.62
C ALA A 133 11.79 -9.49 -10.38
N PRO A 134 11.32 -9.29 -9.12
CA PRO A 134 10.16 -8.45 -8.86
C PRO A 134 10.41 -6.98 -9.23
N VAL A 135 11.60 -6.45 -8.92
CA VAL A 135 11.96 -5.06 -9.23
C VAL A 135 12.02 -4.83 -10.73
N ARG A 136 12.62 -5.77 -11.49
CA ARG A 136 12.67 -5.72 -12.95
C ARG A 136 11.27 -5.67 -13.54
N LEU A 137 10.38 -6.57 -13.11
CA LEU A 137 8.99 -6.61 -13.56
C LEU A 137 8.25 -5.29 -13.27
N GLY A 138 8.43 -4.73 -12.07
CA GLY A 138 7.85 -3.44 -11.71
C GLY A 138 8.32 -2.29 -12.61
N LEU A 139 9.61 -2.25 -12.93
CA LEU A 139 10.19 -1.26 -13.85
C LEU A 139 9.69 -1.44 -15.29
N GLU A 140 9.60 -2.69 -15.78
CA GLU A 140 9.06 -3.03 -17.10
C GLU A 140 7.60 -2.57 -17.22
N ARG A 141 6.77 -2.82 -16.21
CA ARG A 141 5.37 -2.36 -16.17
C ARG A 141 5.24 -0.84 -16.26
N MET A 142 6.10 -0.09 -15.56
CA MET A 142 6.11 1.37 -15.65
C MET A 142 6.57 1.89 -17.02
N LEU A 143 7.53 1.21 -17.65
CA LEU A 143 7.96 1.54 -19.02
C LEU A 143 6.87 1.20 -20.04
N ALA A 144 6.19 0.06 -19.89
CA ALA A 144 5.07 -0.34 -20.71
C ALA A 144 3.91 0.67 -20.62
N MET A 145 3.59 1.16 -19.43
CA MET A 145 2.61 2.24 -19.25
C MET A 145 3.00 3.49 -20.05
N ARG A 146 4.27 3.91 -20.00
CA ARG A 146 4.76 5.08 -20.76
C ARG A 146 4.66 4.86 -22.27
N ALA A 147 5.07 3.69 -22.76
CA ALA A 147 5.02 3.35 -24.18
C ALA A 147 3.57 3.25 -24.69
N TYR A 148 2.68 2.60 -23.94
CA TYR A 148 1.26 2.49 -24.25
C TYR A 148 0.58 3.87 -24.33
N MET A 149 0.80 4.72 -23.33
CA MET A 149 0.22 6.06 -23.32
C MET A 149 0.79 6.96 -24.42
N ARG A 150 2.07 6.79 -24.79
CA ARG A 150 2.65 7.46 -25.95
C ARG A 150 1.96 7.04 -27.25
N ALA A 151 1.81 5.73 -27.49
CA ALA A 151 1.14 5.21 -28.69
C ALA A 151 -0.31 5.72 -28.77
N ARG A 152 -1.02 5.76 -27.64
CA ARG A 152 -2.39 6.28 -27.57
C ARG A 152 -2.47 7.79 -27.84
N SER A 153 -1.61 8.59 -27.20
CA SER A 153 -1.70 10.06 -27.26
C SER A 153 -1.04 10.68 -28.49
N ILE A 154 0.00 10.06 -29.05
CA ILE A 154 0.74 10.58 -30.20
C ILE A 154 0.28 9.90 -31.49
N ASP A 155 0.30 8.58 -31.53
CA ASP A 155 0.00 7.83 -32.75
C ASP A 155 -1.51 7.57 -32.92
N GLY A 156 -2.32 7.85 -31.90
CA GLY A 156 -3.77 7.60 -31.91
C GLY A 156 -4.15 6.12 -31.92
N ARG A 157 -3.22 5.22 -31.56
CA ARG A 157 -3.40 3.76 -31.62
C ARG A 157 -3.45 3.15 -30.23
N ILE A 158 -4.35 2.19 -30.02
CA ILE A 158 -4.39 1.36 -28.81
C ILE A 158 -3.56 0.11 -29.09
N ASP A 159 -2.40 0.01 -28.43
CA ASP A 159 -1.47 -1.11 -28.61
C ASP A 159 -1.63 -2.11 -27.45
N HIS A 160 -2.54 -3.08 -27.62
CA HIS A 160 -2.77 -4.13 -26.63
C HIS A 160 -1.53 -5.02 -26.42
N GLY A 161 -0.68 -5.17 -27.45
CA GLY A 161 0.51 -6.02 -27.37
C GLY A 161 1.54 -5.53 -26.36
N LEU A 162 1.64 -4.22 -26.14
CA LEU A 162 2.53 -3.66 -25.11
C LEU A 162 2.07 -4.02 -23.68
N ALA A 163 0.76 -4.08 -23.44
CA ALA A 163 0.21 -4.44 -22.14
C ALA A 163 0.41 -5.93 -21.84
N GLU A 164 0.15 -6.78 -22.84
CA GLU A 164 0.26 -8.23 -22.72
C GLU A 164 1.70 -8.68 -22.44
N ARG A 165 2.72 -8.01 -22.99
CA ARG A 165 4.14 -8.32 -22.74
C ARG A 165 4.52 -8.28 -21.27
N VAL A 166 3.89 -7.42 -20.47
CA VAL A 166 4.16 -7.28 -19.03
C VAL A 166 3.09 -7.93 -18.15
N GLY A 167 2.23 -8.74 -18.77
CA GLY A 167 1.14 -9.46 -18.11
C GLY A 167 0.04 -8.54 -17.58
N MET A 168 -0.26 -7.44 -18.26
CA MET A 168 -1.28 -6.48 -17.88
C MET A 168 -2.33 -6.31 -18.98
N SER A 169 -3.55 -5.92 -18.61
CA SER A 169 -4.57 -5.48 -19.57
C SER A 169 -4.41 -4.00 -19.91
N SER A 170 -4.97 -3.57 -21.04
CA SER A 170 -5.07 -2.15 -21.39
C SER A 170 -5.81 -1.35 -20.32
N THR A 171 -6.87 -1.92 -19.73
CA THR A 171 -7.63 -1.28 -18.65
C THR A 171 -6.77 -1.09 -17.39
N GLN A 172 -5.94 -2.08 -17.02
CA GLN A 172 -5.02 -1.94 -15.90
C GLN A 172 -3.98 -0.84 -16.15
N ILE A 173 -3.46 -0.70 -17.38
CA ILE A 173 -2.53 0.37 -17.72
C ILE A 173 -3.19 1.75 -17.66
N GLU A 174 -4.44 1.86 -18.11
CA GLU A 174 -5.19 3.11 -18.03
C GLU A 174 -5.50 3.51 -16.58
N ASP A 175 -5.84 2.53 -15.74
CA ASP A 175 -5.98 2.73 -14.29
C ASP A 175 -4.64 3.14 -13.66
N MET A 176 -3.53 2.46 -13.99
CA MET A 176 -2.19 2.88 -13.54
C MET A 176 -1.91 4.32 -13.93
N TYR A 177 -2.22 4.74 -15.17
CA TYR A 177 -2.03 6.11 -15.62
C TYR A 177 -2.89 7.10 -14.83
N ARG A 178 -4.16 6.78 -14.57
CA ARG A 178 -5.05 7.58 -13.73
C ARG A 178 -4.44 7.81 -12.34
N TYR A 179 -4.00 6.74 -11.67
CA TYR A 179 -3.48 6.86 -10.31
C TYR A 179 -2.07 7.45 -10.26
N MET A 180 -1.16 7.08 -11.16
CA MET A 180 0.26 7.44 -11.11
C MET A 180 0.61 8.75 -11.84
N ALA A 181 -0.11 9.09 -12.91
CA ALA A 181 0.18 10.28 -13.73
C ALA A 181 -0.79 11.43 -13.47
N ILE A 182 -2.11 11.19 -13.56
CA ILE A 182 -3.11 12.22 -13.27
C ILE A 182 -3.12 12.50 -11.77
N ALA A 183 -3.21 11.43 -10.97
CA ALA A 183 -3.02 11.43 -9.53
C ALA A 183 -3.89 12.49 -8.81
N ASN A 184 -5.20 12.48 -9.10
CA ASN A 184 -6.15 13.33 -8.42
C ASN A 184 -6.10 13.13 -6.89
N TYR A 185 -6.53 14.15 -6.14
CA TYR A 185 -6.41 14.13 -4.68
C TYR A 185 -7.21 12.97 -4.06
N GLU A 186 -8.43 12.76 -4.53
CA GLU A 186 -9.34 11.70 -4.11
C GLU A 186 -8.82 10.29 -4.45
N ASP A 187 -8.10 10.15 -5.55
CA ASP A 187 -7.48 8.88 -5.96
C ASP A 187 -6.21 8.60 -5.15
N ARG A 188 -5.54 9.64 -4.64
CA ARG A 188 -4.30 9.52 -3.86
C ARG A 188 -4.55 9.19 -2.40
N PHE A 189 -5.63 9.68 -1.81
CA PHE A 189 -5.86 9.64 -0.37
C PHE A 189 -7.25 9.07 -0.07
N VAL A 190 -7.30 7.75 0.01
CA VAL A 190 -8.51 7.00 0.37
C VAL A 190 -8.40 6.62 1.85
N ILE A 191 -8.67 7.61 2.72
CA ILE A 191 -8.53 7.48 4.17
C ILE A 191 -9.92 7.52 4.79
N PRO A 192 -10.43 6.40 5.32
CA PRO A 192 -11.73 6.39 6.00
C PRO A 192 -11.63 7.14 7.33
N THR A 193 -12.78 7.57 7.84
CA THR A 193 -12.86 8.13 9.19
C THR A 193 -12.58 7.04 10.22
N THR A 194 -11.77 7.36 11.22
CA THR A 194 -11.60 6.52 12.40
C THR A 194 -12.83 6.67 13.29
N HIS A 195 -13.60 5.58 13.43
CA HIS A 195 -14.82 5.54 14.23
C HIS A 195 -14.51 5.51 15.74
N ARG A 196 -14.01 6.63 16.28
CA ARG A 196 -13.71 6.78 17.72
C ARG A 196 -14.94 6.59 18.61
N GLU A 197 -16.14 6.82 18.06
CA GLU A 197 -17.41 6.67 18.75
C GLU A 197 -17.78 5.25 19.16
N TRP A 198 -17.04 4.24 18.69
CA TRP A 198 -17.29 2.84 19.05
C TRP A 198 -16.54 2.42 20.31
N ALA A 199 -15.40 3.05 20.60
CA ALA A 199 -14.55 2.72 21.74
C ALA A 199 -14.70 3.71 22.91
N GLU A 200 -15.17 4.93 22.62
CA GLU A 200 -15.20 6.03 23.58
C GLU A 200 -16.53 6.80 23.49
N ASP A 201 -17.02 7.30 24.62
CA ASP A 201 -18.20 8.19 24.63
C ASP A 201 -17.82 9.56 24.04
N THR A 202 -18.15 9.72 22.76
CA THR A 202 -17.87 10.97 22.02
C THR A 202 -18.63 12.17 22.55
N TYR A 203 -19.75 11.98 23.25
CA TYR A 203 -20.51 13.08 23.85
C TYR A 203 -19.78 13.62 25.08
N GLU A 204 -19.23 12.74 25.92
CA GLU A 204 -18.39 13.14 27.06
C GLU A 204 -17.05 13.75 26.60
N MET A 205 -16.41 13.18 25.58
CA MET A 205 -15.14 13.69 25.08
C MET A 205 -15.26 15.04 24.37
N ARG A 206 -16.42 15.37 23.80
CA ARG A 206 -16.72 16.66 23.15
C ARG A 206 -16.88 17.77 24.19
N GLY A 207 -15.82 18.03 24.95
CA GLY A 207 -15.77 19.04 26.00
C GLY A 207 -14.76 18.74 27.10
N ASP A 208 -14.34 17.48 27.27
CA ASP A 208 -13.39 17.09 28.32
C ASP A 208 -11.92 17.32 27.91
N CYS A 209 -11.58 17.09 26.63
CA CYS A 209 -10.20 17.25 26.15
C CYS A 209 -9.91 18.56 25.44
N GLY A 210 -8.98 19.34 26.03
CA GLY A 210 -8.52 20.66 25.56
C GLY A 210 -8.17 21.63 26.70
N PHE A 211 -8.79 21.47 27.88
CA PHE A 211 -8.52 22.27 29.08
C PHE A 211 -8.00 21.39 30.23
N THR A 212 -6.73 20.98 30.18
CA THR A 212 -6.16 20.06 31.17
C THR A 212 -5.66 20.78 32.42
N PHE A 213 -6.51 20.91 33.44
CA PHE A 213 -6.11 21.30 34.80
C PHE A 213 -5.42 20.17 35.59
N GLY A 214 -5.19 19.02 34.96
CA GLY A 214 -4.63 17.80 35.56
C GLY A 214 -4.73 16.59 34.62
N ASN A 215 -4.82 15.37 35.17
CA ASN A 215 -4.86 14.10 34.41
C ASN A 215 -6.20 13.83 33.67
N GLY A 216 -6.97 14.87 33.32
CA GLY A 216 -8.33 14.74 32.77
C GLY A 216 -8.39 14.00 31.44
N CYS A 217 -7.41 14.23 30.57
CA CYS A 217 -7.22 13.54 29.28
C CYS A 217 -6.24 12.35 29.36
N SER A 218 -5.81 12.03 30.57
CA SER A 218 -5.02 10.86 30.96
C SER A 218 -5.79 9.56 30.81
N GLY A 219 -5.27 8.54 30.10
CA GLY A 219 -5.64 7.16 30.42
C GLY A 219 -5.25 6.80 31.88
N GLY A 220 -5.72 5.64 32.37
CA GLY A 220 -5.31 5.13 33.69
C GLY A 220 -6.09 5.69 34.89
N ARG A 221 -7.34 6.14 34.67
CA ARG A 221 -8.22 6.58 35.76
C ARG A 221 -8.86 5.36 36.44
N THR A 222 -8.58 5.19 37.72
CA THR A 222 -9.34 4.31 38.61
C THR A 222 -10.43 5.12 39.33
N GLU A 223 -11.49 4.46 39.78
CA GLU A 223 -12.58 5.09 40.58
C GLU A 223 -12.03 5.83 41.82
N VAL A 224 -10.95 5.33 42.39
CA VAL A 224 -10.22 5.95 43.49
C VAL A 224 -8.84 6.35 43.00
N GLY A 225 -8.52 7.64 43.09
CA GLY A 225 -7.17 8.16 42.86
C GLY A 225 -6.45 8.49 44.17
N LEU A 226 -5.15 8.79 44.09
CA LEU A 226 -4.32 9.19 45.24
C LEU A 226 -4.84 10.46 45.94
N PHE A 227 -5.57 11.31 45.21
CA PHE A 227 -6.14 12.56 45.70
C PHE A 227 -7.64 12.47 46.08
N GLY A 228 -8.19 11.25 46.14
CA GLY A 228 -9.60 11.00 46.48
C GLY A 228 -10.38 10.29 45.36
N SER A 229 -11.67 10.04 45.60
CA SER A 229 -12.57 9.43 44.61
C SER A 229 -12.79 10.35 43.43
N ASN A 230 -12.60 9.85 42.21
CA ASN A 230 -12.89 10.59 40.99
C ASN A 230 -14.40 10.71 40.82
N ALA A 231 -14.96 11.90 41.02
CA ALA A 231 -16.38 12.18 40.79
C ALA A 231 -16.83 12.04 39.32
N ARG A 232 -15.88 11.79 38.40
CA ARG A 232 -16.07 11.58 36.95
C ARG A 232 -15.49 10.24 36.47
N SER A 233 -15.48 9.20 37.30
CA SER A 233 -15.07 7.88 36.79
C SER A 233 -16.17 7.31 35.91
N PRO A 234 -15.89 6.99 34.63
CA PRO A 234 -16.89 6.45 33.74
C PRO A 234 -17.33 5.08 34.24
N ALA A 235 -18.62 4.79 34.08
CA ALA A 235 -19.15 3.44 34.24
C ALA A 235 -18.37 2.50 33.32
N LYS A 236 -18.09 1.28 33.78
CA LYS A 236 -17.39 0.25 33.00
C LYS A 236 -18.01 0.14 31.59
N PRO A 237 -17.21 0.12 30.51
CA PRO A 237 -17.74 -0.19 29.19
C PRO A 237 -18.36 -1.59 29.23
N THR A 238 -19.58 -1.73 28.73
CA THR A 238 -20.37 -2.97 28.74
C THR A 238 -19.91 -4.00 27.70
N MET A 239 -18.60 -4.16 27.51
CA MET A 239 -18.03 -5.26 26.72
C MET A 239 -17.21 -6.19 27.61
N GLU A 240 -17.92 -6.86 28.51
CA GLU A 240 -17.56 -8.22 28.95
C GLU A 240 -18.71 -9.13 28.52
N VAL A 241 -18.65 -9.65 27.29
CA VAL A 241 -18.99 -11.03 26.85
C VAL A 241 -18.28 -11.27 25.52
#